data_AF-A0A2P4QN55-F1
#
_entry.id   AF-A0A2P4QN55-F1
#
_cell.length_a   1.000
_cell.length_b   1.000
_cell.length_c   1.000
_cell.angle_alpha   90.00
_cell.angle_beta   90.00
_cell.angle_gamma   90.00
#
_symmetry.space_group_name_H-M   'P 1'
#
loop_
_entity.id
_entity.type
_entity.pdbx_description
1 polymer ?
#
loop_
_entity_poly.entity_id
_entity_poly.type
_entity_poly.pdbx_seq_one_letter_code
_entity_poly.pdbx_strand_id
1 'polypeptide(L)'
;MEAQAAEVCAKKIADDNDVRFAKLEVINNQQHDNLNDYEIKIWDVSLDVDKQMLEVYLKSFGPIKTLKFNVENLYYKVVVRFNGKQVEEKFKDLWSLRFCKYAFRIFPSNLTKDERNLRFKYGLKLANLPV
;
A
#
# COMPACT_ATOMS: atom_id res chain seq x y z
N MET A 1 2.29 -18.97 -2.66
CA MET A 1 3.56 -18.22 -2.62
C MET A 1 4.63 -19.00 -1.86
N GLU A 2 4.30 -19.63 -0.73
CA GLU A 2 5.25 -20.47 0.03
C GLU A 2 5.77 -21.70 -0.74
N ALA A 3 4.92 -22.37 -1.52
CA ALA A 3 5.33 -23.53 -2.31
C ALA A 3 6.44 -23.20 -3.34
N GLN A 4 6.38 -22.04 -3.96
CA GLN A 4 7.39 -21.58 -4.94
C GLN A 4 8.69 -21.16 -4.24
N ALA A 5 8.61 -20.60 -3.03
CA ALA A 5 9.80 -20.24 -2.26
C ALA A 5 10.57 -21.48 -1.79
N ALA A 6 9.84 -22.53 -1.36
CA ALA A 6 10.44 -23.80 -0.98
C ALA A 6 11.19 -24.47 -2.14
N GLU A 7 10.63 -24.41 -3.35
CA GLU A 7 11.24 -24.96 -4.56
C GLU A 7 12.54 -24.23 -4.94
N VAL A 8 12.60 -22.91 -4.76
CA VAL A 8 13.81 -22.11 -5.02
C VAL A 8 14.91 -22.41 -3.99
N CYS A 9 14.55 -22.58 -2.71
CA CYS A 9 15.51 -22.95 -1.65
C CYS A 9 16.11 -24.35 -1.84
N ALA A 10 15.47 -25.22 -2.62
CA ALA A 10 16.00 -26.54 -2.97
C ALA A 10 17.06 -26.50 -4.09
N LYS A 11 17.16 -25.40 -4.86
CA LYS A 11 18.11 -25.27 -5.97
C LYS A 11 19.50 -24.87 -5.47
N LYS A 12 20.52 -25.51 -6.04
CA LYS A 12 21.92 -25.12 -5.87
C LYS A 12 22.20 -23.84 -6.67
N ILE A 13 23.09 -23.00 -6.15
CA ILE A 13 23.49 -21.75 -6.81
C ILE A 13 24.49 -22.02 -7.94
N ALA A 14 25.36 -23.01 -7.76
CA ALA A 14 26.25 -23.54 -8.78
C ALA A 14 26.40 -25.05 -8.60
N ASP A 15 26.74 -25.76 -9.68
CA ASP A 15 26.89 -27.22 -9.63
C ASP A 15 28.11 -27.68 -8.83
N ASP A 16 29.09 -26.78 -8.65
CA ASP A 16 30.38 -27.04 -8.01
C ASP A 16 30.38 -26.84 -6.49
N ASN A 17 29.26 -26.41 -5.89
CA ASN A 17 29.15 -26.21 -4.45
C ASN A 17 27.74 -26.53 -3.92
N ASP A 18 27.64 -26.73 -2.61
CA ASP A 18 26.38 -27.02 -1.91
C ASP A 18 25.67 -25.75 -1.39
N VAL A 19 26.03 -24.57 -1.89
CA VAL A 19 25.37 -23.33 -1.50
C VAL A 19 23.99 -23.28 -2.16
N ARG A 20 22.96 -23.04 -1.34
CA ARG A 20 21.56 -22.95 -1.76
C ARG A 20 20.97 -21.60 -1.42
N PHE A 21 19.88 -21.24 -2.09
CA PHE A 21 19.10 -20.07 -1.72
C PHE A 21 18.54 -20.27 -0.30
N ALA A 22 18.83 -19.31 0.58
CA ALA A 22 18.28 -19.26 1.93
C ALA A 22 17.40 -18.02 2.07
N LYS A 23 16.35 -18.13 2.88
CA LYS A 23 15.51 -16.98 3.21
C LYS A 23 16.32 -16.02 4.08
N LEU A 24 16.39 -14.75 3.69
CA LEU A 24 17.08 -13.73 4.48
C LEU A 24 16.30 -13.49 5.78
N GLU A 25 16.88 -13.78 6.95
CA GLU A 25 16.19 -13.67 8.25
C GLU A 25 15.69 -12.25 8.57
N VAL A 26 16.39 -11.22 8.07
CA VAL A 26 16.04 -9.80 8.25
C VAL A 26 14.66 -9.48 7.68
N ILE A 27 14.24 -10.16 6.61
CA ILE A 27 12.92 -9.98 5.99
C ILE A 27 11.81 -10.57 6.88
N ASN A 28 12.12 -11.60 7.67
CA ASN A 28 11.15 -12.30 8.52
C ASN A 28 10.81 -11.50 9.79
N ASN A 29 11.80 -10.82 10.39
CA ASN A 29 11.58 -10.01 11.60
C ASN A 29 10.75 -8.75 11.33
N GLN A 30 10.93 -8.11 10.16
CA GLN A 30 10.08 -7.00 9.73
C GLN A 30 8.62 -7.39 9.46
N GLN A 31 8.36 -8.67 9.15
CA GLN A 31 7.00 -9.17 8.96
C GLN A 31 6.28 -9.37 10.30
N HIS A 32 6.98 -9.79 11.36
CA HIS A 32 6.38 -10.03 12.67
C HIS A 32 5.90 -8.76 13.40
N ASP A 33 6.68 -7.67 13.38
CA ASP A 33 6.31 -6.38 14.03
C ASP A 33 5.13 -5.65 13.36
N ASN A 34 4.69 -6.12 12.19
CA ASN A 34 3.68 -5.48 11.36
C ASN A 34 2.43 -6.35 11.12
N LEU A 35 2.31 -7.52 11.77
CA LEU A 35 1.21 -8.47 11.54
C LEU A 35 -0.18 -7.89 11.82
N ASN A 36 -0.26 -6.89 12.69
CA ASN A 36 -1.51 -6.22 13.07
C ASN A 36 -1.67 -4.82 12.45
N ASP A 37 -0.71 -4.36 11.67
CA ASP A 37 -0.82 -3.08 10.99
C ASP A 37 -1.68 -3.21 9.74
N TYR A 38 -2.32 -2.11 9.36
CA TYR A 38 -3.05 -2.02 8.10
C TYR A 38 -2.49 -0.88 7.25
N GLU A 39 -2.06 -1.18 6.02
CA GLU A 39 -1.49 -0.19 5.10
C GLU A 39 -2.46 0.10 3.96
N ILE A 40 -2.64 1.38 3.66
CA ILE A 40 -3.29 1.83 2.42
C ILE A 40 -2.37 2.76 1.65
N LYS A 41 -2.42 2.65 0.33
CA LYS A 41 -1.75 3.56 -0.60
C LYS A 41 -2.78 4.46 -1.24
N ILE A 42 -2.61 5.77 -1.09
CA ILE A 42 -3.46 6.80 -1.67
C ILE A 42 -2.69 7.42 -2.83
N TRP A 43 -3.28 7.35 -4.02
CA TRP A 43 -2.67 7.81 -5.26
C TRP A 43 -3.33 9.09 -5.73
N ASP A 44 -2.64 9.82 -6.61
CA ASP A 44 -3.13 11.04 -7.25
C ASP A 44 -3.41 12.20 -6.30
N VAL A 45 -2.72 12.21 -5.16
CA VAL A 45 -2.83 13.30 -4.20
C VAL A 45 -2.11 14.52 -4.78
N SER A 46 -2.79 15.66 -4.82
CA SER A 46 -2.25 16.87 -5.43
C SER A 46 -1.03 17.41 -4.65
N LEU A 47 -0.08 18.04 -5.34
CA LEU A 47 1.14 18.56 -4.71
C LEU A 47 0.89 19.75 -3.78
N ASP A 48 -0.21 20.46 -4.00
CA ASP A 48 -0.70 21.59 -3.21
C ASP A 48 -1.63 21.18 -2.05
N VAL A 49 -1.80 19.87 -1.79
CA VAL A 49 -2.65 19.40 -0.70
C VAL A 49 -2.13 19.90 0.66
N ASP A 50 -3.05 20.33 1.52
CA ASP A 50 -2.72 20.58 2.92
C ASP A 50 -2.43 19.24 3.61
N LYS A 51 -1.14 18.96 3.85
CA LYS A 51 -0.67 17.71 4.45
C LYS A 51 -1.15 17.56 5.89
N GLN A 52 -1.26 18.65 6.64
CA GLN A 52 -1.69 18.60 8.04
C GLN A 52 -3.18 18.28 8.13
N MET A 53 -4.01 18.93 7.31
CA MET A 53 -5.44 18.59 7.25
C MET A 53 -5.68 17.17 6.75
N LEU A 54 -4.92 16.72 5.74
CA LEU A 54 -5.03 15.35 5.25
C LEU A 54 -4.63 14.34 6.33
N GLU A 55 -3.58 14.62 7.10
CA GLU A 55 -3.17 13.78 8.24
C GLU A 55 -4.26 13.72 9.31
N VAL A 56 -4.83 14.86 9.72
CA VAL A 56 -5.94 14.92 10.69
C VAL A 56 -7.14 14.13 10.20
N TYR A 57 -7.49 14.28 8.92
CA TYR A 57 -8.56 13.51 8.31
C TYR A 57 -8.26 12.00 8.34
N LEU A 58 -7.04 11.58 8.00
CA LEU A 58 -6.65 10.18 8.04
C LEU A 58 -6.68 9.61 9.47
N LYS A 59 -6.31 10.40 10.50
CA LYS A 59 -6.39 10.00 11.92
C LYS A 59 -7.82 9.69 12.38
N SER A 60 -8.85 10.22 11.70
CA SER A 60 -10.26 9.90 12.00
C SER A 60 -10.63 8.44 11.70
N PHE A 61 -9.89 7.77 10.82
CA PHE A 61 -10.14 6.36 10.52
C PHE A 61 -9.55 5.43 11.58
N GLY A 62 -8.42 5.80 12.16
CA GLY A 62 -7.73 5.07 13.21
C GLY A 62 -6.36 5.66 13.55
N PRO A 63 -5.72 5.19 14.63
CA PRO A 63 -4.38 5.62 15.02
C PRO A 63 -3.35 5.32 13.92
N ILE A 64 -2.61 6.34 13.48
CA ILE A 64 -1.59 6.21 12.43
C ILE A 64 -0.24 5.85 13.06
N LYS A 65 0.39 4.79 12.55
CA LYS A 65 1.78 4.41 12.87
C LYS A 65 2.77 5.20 12.04
N THR A 66 2.56 5.26 10.73
CA THR A 66 3.40 6.00 9.80
C THR A 66 2.59 6.62 8.67
N LEU A 67 2.98 7.81 8.24
CA LEU A 67 2.42 8.52 7.11
C LEU A 67 3.57 9.07 6.26
N LYS A 68 3.65 8.65 4.99
CA LYS A 68 4.73 9.01 4.08
C LYS A 68 4.17 9.58 2.79
N PHE A 69 4.64 10.76 2.41
CA PHE A 69 4.34 11.40 1.14
C PHE A 69 5.53 11.18 0.20
N ASN A 70 5.33 10.45 -0.89
CA ASN A 70 6.34 10.24 -1.92
C ASN A 70 5.90 10.96 -3.18
N VAL A 71 6.77 11.74 -3.81
CA VAL A 71 6.47 12.35 -5.10
C VAL A 71 6.57 11.28 -6.18
N GLU A 72 5.52 11.14 -6.99
CA GLU A 72 5.46 10.25 -8.14
C GLU A 72 4.89 11.06 -9.32
N ASN A 73 5.78 11.48 -10.23
CA ASN A 73 5.49 12.43 -11.30
C ASN A 73 4.96 13.78 -10.76
N LEU A 74 3.74 14.16 -11.16
CA LEU A 74 3.08 15.42 -10.80
C LEU A 74 2.16 15.29 -9.57
N TYR A 75 2.24 14.19 -8.83
CA TYR A 75 1.36 13.89 -7.71
C TYR A 75 2.13 13.26 -6.55
N TYR A 76 1.56 13.32 -5.35
CA TYR A 76 1.99 12.48 -4.25
C TYR A 76 1.32 11.11 -4.33
N LYS A 77 2.11 10.08 -3.99
CA LYS A 77 1.66 8.81 -3.48
C LYS A 77 1.86 8.79 -1.97
N VAL A 78 0.74 8.74 -1.26
CA VAL A 78 0.73 8.71 0.19
C VAL A 78 0.60 7.27 0.66
N VAL A 79 1.53 6.84 1.51
CA VAL A 79 1.47 5.54 2.17
C VAL A 79 1.16 5.80 3.64
N VAL A 80 0.02 5.30 4.10
CA VAL A 80 -0.37 5.39 5.51
C VAL A 80 -0.52 4.00 6.09
N ARG A 81 0.06 3.82 7.27
CA ARG A 81 0.03 2.58 8.04
C ARG A 81 -0.67 2.87 9.36
N PHE A 82 -1.76 2.16 9.63
CA PHE A 82 -2.55 2.28 10.85
C PHE A 82 -2.12 1.21 11.87
N ASN A 83 -2.23 1.56 13.15
CA ASN A 83 -2.14 0.59 14.24
C ASN A 83 -3.46 -0.18 14.30
N GLY A 84 -3.43 -1.49 14.04
CA GLY A 84 -4.60 -2.36 14.14
C GLY A 84 -5.36 -2.53 12.83
N LYS A 85 -5.94 -3.73 12.65
CA LYS A 85 -6.73 -4.11 11.47
C LYS A 85 -8.17 -3.61 11.49
N GLN A 86 -8.64 -2.95 12.55
CA GLN A 86 -10.02 -2.42 12.60
C GLN A 86 -10.35 -1.44 11.44
N VAL A 87 -9.31 -0.85 10.84
CA VAL A 87 -9.41 0.08 9.73
C VAL A 87 -9.73 -0.67 8.41
N GLU A 88 -9.42 -1.95 8.31
CA GLU A 88 -9.61 -2.79 7.13
C GLU A 88 -11.06 -2.84 6.66
N GLU A 89 -12.00 -3.07 7.58
CA GLU A 89 -13.43 -3.11 7.28
C GLU A 89 -13.96 -1.81 6.67
N LYS A 90 -13.33 -0.67 6.99
CA LYS A 90 -13.72 0.63 6.42
C LYS A 90 -13.25 0.79 4.98
N PHE A 91 -12.16 0.12 4.58
CA PHE A 91 -11.49 0.36 3.30
C PHE A 91 -11.60 -0.79 2.30
N LYS A 92 -12.06 -1.98 2.71
CA LYS A 92 -12.19 -3.16 1.84
C LYS A 92 -12.94 -2.87 0.54
N ASP A 93 -14.09 -2.19 0.64
CA ASP A 93 -14.99 -1.93 -0.50
C ASP A 93 -14.83 -0.51 -1.07
N LEU A 94 -13.95 0.32 -0.49
CA LEU A 94 -13.73 1.69 -0.96
C LEU A 94 -12.69 1.73 -2.07
N TRP A 95 -13.06 2.33 -3.21
CA TRP A 95 -12.18 2.54 -4.37
C TRP A 95 -11.55 3.94 -4.37
N SER A 96 -12.22 4.90 -3.73
CA SER A 96 -11.78 6.27 -3.61
C SER A 96 -11.96 6.83 -2.20
N LEU A 97 -11.11 7.81 -1.87
CA LEU A 97 -11.15 8.57 -0.63
C LEU A 97 -11.50 10.02 -0.96
N ARG A 98 -12.61 10.51 -0.41
CA ARG A 98 -13.04 11.90 -0.61
C ARG A 98 -12.48 12.78 0.49
N PHE A 99 -11.77 13.84 0.10
CA PHE A 99 -11.20 14.82 1.01
C PHE A 99 -11.34 16.21 0.41
N CYS A 100 -12.09 17.10 1.07
CA CYS A 100 -12.49 18.40 0.54
C CYS A 100 -13.13 18.26 -0.86
N LYS A 101 -12.58 18.97 -1.86
CA LYS A 101 -13.00 18.90 -3.27
C LYS A 101 -12.38 17.73 -4.05
N TYR A 102 -11.49 16.94 -3.43
CA TYR A 102 -10.73 15.91 -4.10
C TYR A 102 -11.32 14.52 -3.87
N ALA A 103 -11.18 13.66 -4.88
CA ALA A 103 -11.40 12.23 -4.76
C ALA A 103 -10.12 11.50 -5.18
N PHE A 104 -9.45 10.89 -4.21
CA PHE A 104 -8.19 10.17 -4.43
C PHE A 104 -8.45 8.69 -4.67
N ARG A 105 -7.63 8.04 -5.50
CA ARG A 105 -7.67 6.58 -5.65
C ARG A 105 -6.99 5.93 -4.46
N ILE A 106 -7.56 4.85 -3.95
CA ILE A 106 -6.96 4.11 -2.83
C ILE A 106 -6.75 2.64 -3.13
N PHE A 107 -5.68 2.11 -2.56
CA PHE A 107 -5.24 0.74 -2.72
C PHE A 107 -4.84 0.18 -1.35
N PRO A 108 -5.76 -0.51 -0.67
CA PRO A 108 -5.44 -1.36 0.47
C PRO A 108 -4.34 -2.38 0.18
N SER A 109 -3.54 -2.72 1.18
CA SER A 109 -2.44 -3.68 1.04
C SER A 109 -2.90 -5.13 0.88
N ASN A 110 -4.12 -5.45 1.31
CA ASN A 110 -4.72 -6.79 1.26
C ASN A 110 -5.36 -7.12 -0.11
N LEU A 111 -5.41 -6.17 -1.04
CA LEU A 111 -5.96 -6.43 -2.38
C LEU A 111 -5.16 -7.51 -3.11
N THR A 112 -5.89 -8.46 -3.69
CA THR A 112 -5.36 -9.39 -4.67
C THR A 112 -4.91 -8.65 -5.93
N LYS A 113 -4.07 -9.30 -6.73
CA LYS A 113 -3.61 -8.76 -8.02
C LYS A 113 -4.79 -8.42 -8.93
N ASP A 114 -5.82 -9.25 -8.96
CA ASP A 114 -6.98 -9.06 -9.83
C ASP A 114 -7.85 -7.90 -9.37
N GLU A 115 -8.14 -7.78 -8.07
CA GLU A 115 -8.85 -6.61 -7.53
C GLU A 115 -8.10 -5.31 -7.80
N ARG A 116 -6.78 -5.33 -7.65
CA ARG A 116 -5.93 -4.18 -7.99
C ARG A 116 -6.02 -3.82 -9.47
N ASN A 117 -6.00 -4.83 -10.36
CA ASN A 117 -6.14 -4.62 -11.81
C ASN A 117 -7.53 -4.08 -12.16
N LEU A 118 -8.60 -4.54 -11.51
CA LEU A 118 -9.95 -4.00 -11.69
C LEU A 118 -9.99 -2.51 -11.32
N ARG A 119 -9.36 -2.12 -10.21
CA ARG A 119 -9.24 -0.71 -9.79
C ARG A 119 -8.49 0.15 -10.81
N PHE A 120 -7.45 -0.38 -11.45
CA PHE A 120 -6.78 0.31 -12.55
C PHE A 120 -7.62 0.39 -13.82
N LYS A 121 -8.34 -0.69 -14.16
CA LYS A 121 -9.15 -0.78 -15.37
C LYS A 121 -10.36 0.14 -15.33
N TYR A 122 -11.02 0.24 -14.17
CA TYR A 122 -12.29 0.97 -14.02
C TYR A 122 -12.16 2.29 -13.24
N GLY A 123 -10.99 2.59 -12.65
CA GLY A 123 -10.73 3.85 -11.96
C GLY A 123 -10.21 4.94 -12.89
N LEU A 124 -10.99 6.01 -13.09
CA LEU A 124 -10.60 7.18 -13.88
C LEU A 124 -10.29 8.39 -12.99
N LYS A 125 -9.24 9.13 -13.34
CA LYS A 125 -8.93 10.44 -12.74
C LYS A 125 -9.44 11.54 -13.65
N LEU A 126 -10.25 12.43 -13.09
CA LEU A 126 -10.67 13.67 -13.74
C LEU A 126 -9.93 14.84 -13.09
N ALA A 127 -9.23 15.62 -13.91
CA ALA A 127 -8.50 16.80 -13.46
C ALA A 127 -8.58 17.89 -14.55
N ASN A 128 -8.46 19.15 -14.14
CA ASN A 128 -8.44 20.31 -15.04
C ASN A 128 -9.66 20.42 -15.96
N LEU A 129 -10.84 20.06 -15.46
CA LEU A 129 -12.08 20.27 -16.20
C LEU A 129 -12.43 21.78 -16.20
N PRO A 130 -12.89 22.34 -17.32
CA PRO A 130 -13.46 23.68 -17.34
C PRO A 130 -14.70 23.72 -16.43
N VAL A 131 -14.86 24.85 -15.72
CA VAL A 131 -16.00 25.13 -14.86
C VAL A 131 -17.16 25.65 -15.70
#